data_AF-A0A521UK82-F1
#
_entry.id   AF-A0A521UK82-F1
#
_cell.length_a   1.000
_cell.length_b   1.000
_cell.length_c   1.000
_cell.angle_alpha   90.00
_cell.angle_beta   90.00
_cell.angle_gamma   90.00
#
_symmetry.space_group_name_H-M   'P 1'
#
loop_
_entity.id
_entity.type
_entity.pdbx_description
1 polymer ?
#
loop_
_entity_poly.entity_id
_entity_poly.type
_entity_poly.pdbx_seq_one_letter_code
_entity_poly.pdbx_strand_id
1 'polypeptide(L)'
;MRVLVTGHHGYIGSVMVPILRGRGHRVVGLDSYLFEDCGLGEDTKGTVSLRMDVRDVTETSLRGFHAVIHLAALCNDPLGDLNPSWTHDINYQASVRLARLAKEAGIQRFLYASSCSMYGAAGDDLVAEDAPLCPLTPYAISKARTEEDIAMLADASFSPVFLRNATAYGISPRLRVDLVLNNLTCWAHTTGRVRILSDGTPWRPIVHVEDIAHAFVTALEAPRETIHNQAFNIGVEGENYQVRDLAEIVRETVPGCVVEYAGQGEPDLRSYRVDFSKLRRSLPAFQPRWDARRGAHEVYSGLQLAGVTAEDFHGPRFVRVRQLRHLLRSGFLDDSLRWKDQGRWRDQECAS
;
A
#
# COMPACT_ATOMS: atom_id res chain seq x y z
N MET A 1 7.60 5.98 -20.55
CA MET A 1 8.88 6.05 -19.79
C MET A 1 9.36 4.65 -19.41
N ARG A 2 10.65 4.45 -19.11
CA ARG A 2 11.14 3.23 -18.40
C ARG A 2 11.09 3.48 -16.89
N VAL A 3 10.31 2.69 -16.16
CA VAL A 3 9.94 2.93 -14.76
C VAL A 3 10.34 1.75 -13.90
N LEU A 4 11.05 2.01 -12.80
CA LEU A 4 11.29 1.02 -11.75
C LEU A 4 10.13 1.09 -10.75
N VAL A 5 9.46 -0.03 -10.49
CA VAL A 5 8.43 -0.14 -9.44
C VAL A 5 8.97 -1.04 -8.34
N THR A 6 9.30 -0.48 -7.17
CA THR A 6 9.65 -1.32 -6.03
C THR A 6 8.36 -1.75 -5.31
N GLY A 7 8.33 -2.96 -4.74
CA GLY A 7 7.10 -3.50 -4.18
C GLY A 7 6.08 -3.91 -5.25
N HIS A 8 6.55 -4.12 -6.49
CA HIS A 8 5.71 -4.42 -7.65
C HIS A 8 4.90 -5.71 -7.48
N HIS A 9 5.38 -6.62 -6.63
CA HIS A 9 4.73 -7.89 -6.34
C HIS A 9 3.91 -7.84 -5.05
N GLY A 10 3.69 -6.64 -4.52
CA GLY A 10 2.82 -6.38 -3.39
C GLY A 10 1.37 -6.11 -3.80
N TYR A 11 0.55 -5.79 -2.79
CA TYR A 11 -0.89 -5.52 -2.94
C TYR A 11 -1.20 -4.42 -3.97
N ILE A 12 -0.59 -3.25 -3.82
CA ILE A 12 -0.77 -2.12 -4.76
C ILE A 12 0.01 -2.37 -6.06
N GLY A 13 1.25 -2.86 -5.97
CA GLY A 13 2.13 -3.06 -7.11
C GLY A 13 1.55 -3.98 -8.17
N SER A 14 0.96 -5.11 -7.76
CA SER A 14 0.38 -6.11 -8.67
C SER A 14 -0.82 -5.58 -9.48
N VAL A 15 -1.52 -4.57 -8.97
CA VAL A 15 -2.58 -3.84 -9.68
C VAL A 15 -2.00 -2.72 -10.55
N MET A 16 -0.99 -2.01 -10.03
CA MET A 16 -0.41 -0.84 -10.71
C MET A 16 0.43 -1.20 -11.95
N VAL A 17 1.17 -2.30 -11.91
CA VAL A 17 2.05 -2.69 -13.02
C VAL A 17 1.30 -2.91 -14.34
N PRO A 18 0.20 -3.69 -14.40
CA PRO A 18 -0.63 -3.78 -15.60
C PRO A 18 -1.13 -2.44 -16.12
N ILE A 19 -1.55 -1.54 -15.23
CA ILE A 19 -2.08 -0.21 -15.59
C ILE A 19 -0.97 0.65 -16.21
N LEU A 20 0.22 0.68 -15.61
CA LEU A 20 1.39 1.38 -16.16
C LEU A 20 1.78 0.84 -17.55
N ARG A 21 1.75 -0.48 -17.74
CA ARG A 21 2.03 -1.11 -19.04
C ARG A 21 0.97 -0.77 -20.07
N GLY A 22 -0.31 -0.79 -19.70
CA GLY A 22 -1.43 -0.38 -20.55
C GLY A 22 -1.37 1.10 -20.97
N ARG A 23 -0.67 1.92 -20.20
CA ARG A 23 -0.35 3.33 -20.52
C ARG A 23 0.92 3.51 -21.36
N GLY A 24 1.59 2.42 -21.76
CA GLY A 24 2.76 2.44 -22.63
C GLY A 24 4.09 2.60 -21.88
N HIS A 25 4.12 2.52 -20.55
CA HIS A 25 5.37 2.52 -19.79
C HIS A 25 6.06 1.16 -19.85
N ARG A 26 7.39 1.18 -19.95
CA ARG A 26 8.24 -0.01 -19.80
C ARG A 26 8.54 -0.19 -18.32
N VAL A 27 7.87 -1.14 -17.68
CA VAL A 27 7.97 -1.36 -16.24
C VAL A 27 8.99 -2.45 -15.93
N VAL A 28 9.87 -2.19 -14.96
CA VAL A 28 10.70 -3.20 -14.32
C VAL A 28 10.33 -3.24 -12.84
N GLY A 29 10.04 -4.42 -12.33
CA GLY A 29 9.75 -4.64 -10.93
C GLY A 29 11.02 -4.74 -10.07
N LEU A 30 10.90 -4.42 -8.79
CA LEU A 30 11.85 -4.83 -7.76
C LEU A 30 11.09 -5.27 -6.52
N ASP A 31 11.39 -6.45 -5.96
CA ASP A 31 10.74 -6.94 -4.74
C ASP A 31 11.65 -7.94 -4.01
N SER A 32 11.50 -8.01 -2.69
CA SER A 32 12.13 -9.06 -1.86
C SER A 32 11.27 -10.31 -1.77
N TYR A 33 10.03 -10.28 -2.28
CA TYR A 33 9.10 -11.39 -2.40
C TYR A 33 8.76 -12.08 -1.08
N LEU A 34 8.80 -11.33 0.03
CA LEU A 34 8.37 -11.81 1.36
C LEU A 34 6.92 -12.33 1.39
N PHE A 35 6.12 -11.99 0.36
CA PHE A 35 4.70 -12.35 0.25
C PHE A 35 4.36 -13.07 -1.07
N GLU A 36 5.32 -13.77 -1.67
CA GLU A 36 5.11 -14.52 -2.92
C GLU A 36 4.08 -15.65 -2.79
N ASP A 37 3.99 -16.29 -1.63
CA ASP A 37 3.01 -17.34 -1.37
C ASP A 37 1.60 -16.79 -1.03
N CYS A 38 1.43 -15.46 -1.02
CA CYS A 38 0.18 -14.77 -0.67
C CYS A 38 -0.73 -14.50 -1.89
N GLY A 39 -0.78 -15.41 -2.85
CA GLY A 39 -1.43 -15.22 -4.14
C GLY A 39 -2.94 -15.46 -4.12
N LEU A 40 -3.67 -14.64 -4.88
CA LEU A 40 -5.09 -14.80 -5.21
C LEU A 40 -5.23 -14.87 -6.75
N GLY A 41 -5.54 -16.04 -7.29
CA GLY A 41 -5.62 -16.24 -8.74
C GLY A 41 -4.24 -16.35 -9.43
N GLU A 42 -4.18 -16.05 -10.73
CA GLU A 42 -2.94 -16.09 -11.50
C GLU A 42 -2.09 -14.83 -11.29
N ASP A 43 -0.77 -15.02 -11.21
CA ASP A 43 0.19 -13.92 -11.17
C ASP A 43 0.25 -13.14 -12.49
N THR A 44 0.68 -11.89 -12.41
CA THR A 44 0.99 -11.07 -13.59
C THR A 44 2.21 -11.65 -14.31
N LYS A 45 2.00 -12.59 -15.24
CA LYS A 45 3.06 -13.18 -16.06
C LYS A 45 3.77 -12.11 -16.90
N GLY A 46 5.09 -12.25 -17.05
CA GLY A 46 5.88 -11.49 -18.02
C GLY A 46 6.23 -10.05 -17.64
N THR A 47 6.35 -9.74 -16.35
CA THR A 47 7.01 -8.50 -15.89
C THR A 47 8.47 -8.81 -15.61
N VAL A 48 9.39 -8.08 -16.25
CA VAL A 48 10.83 -8.16 -15.91
C VAL A 48 11.00 -7.62 -14.50
N SER A 49 11.61 -8.38 -13.61
CA SER A 49 11.72 -8.03 -12.19
C SER A 49 13.09 -8.34 -11.63
N LEU A 50 13.56 -7.46 -10.75
CA LEU A 50 14.74 -7.67 -9.92
C LEU A 50 14.29 -8.26 -8.59
N ARG A 51 14.64 -9.52 -8.34
CA ARG A 51 14.44 -10.13 -7.03
C ARG A 51 15.54 -9.64 -6.08
N MET A 52 15.23 -8.59 -5.34
CA MET A 52 16.22 -7.82 -4.57
C MET A 52 15.52 -7.10 -3.42
N ASP A 53 16.17 -7.10 -2.25
CA ASP A 53 15.75 -6.24 -1.15
C ASP A 53 16.11 -4.78 -1.46
N VAL A 54 15.22 -3.84 -1.18
CA VAL A 54 15.47 -2.41 -1.44
C VAL A 54 16.73 -1.88 -0.72
N ARG A 55 17.10 -2.50 0.41
CA ARG A 55 18.34 -2.21 1.14
C ARG A 55 19.61 -2.48 0.33
N ASP A 56 19.53 -3.36 -0.65
CA ASP A 56 20.68 -3.83 -1.45
C ASP A 56 20.78 -3.13 -2.81
N VAL A 57 19.85 -2.22 -3.13
CA VAL A 57 19.89 -1.44 -4.37
C VAL A 57 21.19 -0.66 -4.46
N THR A 58 21.80 -0.61 -5.64
CA THR A 58 22.99 0.20 -5.94
C THR A 58 22.65 1.22 -7.03
N GLU A 59 23.50 2.25 -7.21
CA GLU A 59 23.36 3.20 -8.32
C GLU A 59 23.30 2.48 -9.68
N THR A 60 24.12 1.44 -9.88
CA THR A 60 24.13 0.63 -11.11
C THR A 60 22.79 -0.03 -11.38
N SER A 61 22.09 -0.49 -10.34
CA SER A 61 20.74 -1.06 -10.45
C SER A 61 19.72 -0.06 -11.00
N LEU A 62 20.00 1.24 -10.92
CA LEU A 62 19.10 2.34 -11.27
C LEU A 62 19.40 2.97 -12.63
N ARG A 63 20.50 2.60 -13.28
CA ARG A 63 20.88 3.19 -14.58
C ARG A 63 19.84 2.91 -15.67
N GLY A 64 19.55 3.94 -16.47
CA GLY A 64 18.62 3.87 -17.60
C GLY A 64 17.13 3.89 -17.22
N PHE A 65 16.77 4.09 -15.95
CA PHE A 65 15.40 4.41 -15.57
C PHE A 65 15.13 5.91 -15.70
N HIS A 66 13.89 6.28 -16.01
CA HIS A 66 13.45 7.67 -16.10
C HIS A 66 12.68 8.08 -14.84
N ALA A 67 12.07 7.11 -14.16
CA ALA A 67 11.31 7.31 -12.94
C ALA A 67 11.41 6.10 -12.01
N VAL A 68 11.27 6.35 -10.71
CA VAL A 68 11.04 5.33 -9.69
C VAL A 68 9.65 5.55 -9.09
N ILE A 69 8.86 4.49 -9.00
CA ILE A 69 7.67 4.41 -8.16
C ILE A 69 8.02 3.50 -6.98
N HIS A 70 8.13 4.09 -5.79
CA HIS A 70 8.59 3.40 -4.60
C HIS A 70 7.39 2.98 -3.73
N LEU A 71 6.97 1.71 -3.86
CA LEU A 71 5.88 1.12 -3.06
C LEU A 71 6.40 0.14 -1.98
N ALA A 72 7.65 -0.31 -2.09
CA ALA A 72 8.21 -1.29 -1.16
C ALA A 72 8.24 -0.72 0.27
N ALA A 73 7.47 -1.35 1.16
CA ALA A 73 7.42 -1.05 2.58
C ALA A 73 6.77 -2.22 3.34
N LEU A 74 7.16 -2.41 4.60
CA LEU A 74 6.37 -3.17 5.56
C LEU A 74 5.14 -2.34 5.94
N CYS A 75 3.96 -2.82 5.54
CA CYS A 75 2.72 -2.05 5.60
C CYS A 75 1.71 -2.66 6.58
N ASN A 76 1.83 -2.40 7.88
CA ASN A 76 0.74 -2.53 8.86
C ASN A 76 1.24 -2.04 10.22
N ASP A 77 0.39 -1.44 11.05
CA ASP A 77 0.82 -1.01 12.40
C ASP A 77 1.24 -2.19 13.29
N PRO A 78 0.52 -3.35 13.31
CA PRO A 78 0.96 -4.53 14.06
C PRO A 78 2.29 -5.13 13.59
N LEU A 79 2.77 -4.79 12.38
CA LEU A 79 4.11 -5.17 11.93
C LEU A 79 5.18 -4.24 12.53
N GLY A 80 4.88 -2.94 12.65
CA GLY A 80 5.74 -1.98 13.33
C GLY A 80 5.90 -2.32 14.81
N ASP A 81 4.83 -2.77 15.45
CA ASP A 81 4.83 -3.15 16.87
C ASP A 81 5.57 -4.47 17.13
N LEU A 82 5.69 -5.34 16.12
CA LEU A 82 6.49 -6.56 16.23
C LEU A 82 7.96 -6.27 16.41
N ASN A 83 8.50 -5.39 15.56
CA ASN A 83 9.87 -4.90 15.69
C ASN A 83 10.01 -3.56 14.96
N PRO A 84 10.07 -2.44 15.71
CA PRO A 84 10.20 -1.11 15.13
C PRO A 84 11.47 -0.93 14.29
N SER A 85 12.54 -1.69 14.55
CA SER A 85 13.80 -1.56 13.79
C SER A 85 13.62 -2.01 12.33
N TRP A 86 12.85 -3.06 12.06
CA TRP A 86 12.57 -3.49 10.70
C TRP A 86 11.87 -2.40 9.89
N THR A 87 10.92 -1.71 10.52
CA THR A 87 10.21 -0.59 9.91
C THR A 87 11.16 0.59 9.68
N HIS A 88 12.03 0.90 10.64
CA HIS A 88 13.05 1.93 10.49
C HIS A 88 14.00 1.65 9.33
N ASP A 89 14.55 0.44 9.25
CA ASP A 89 15.56 0.07 8.25
C ASP A 89 14.97 0.01 6.84
N ILE A 90 13.79 -0.62 6.68
CA ILE A 90 13.17 -0.86 5.36
C ILE A 90 12.35 0.36 4.89
N ASN A 91 11.47 0.89 5.74
CA ASN A 91 10.52 1.92 5.30
C ASN A 91 11.11 3.33 5.34
N TYR A 92 12.16 3.55 6.13
CA TYR A 92 12.79 4.87 6.26
C TYR A 92 14.19 4.89 5.66
N GLN A 93 15.18 4.26 6.31
CA GLN A 93 16.58 4.40 5.88
C GLN A 93 16.80 3.93 4.42
N ALA A 94 16.27 2.75 4.06
CA ALA A 94 16.39 2.24 2.70
C ALA A 94 15.63 3.08 1.67
N SER A 95 14.50 3.67 2.06
CA SER A 95 13.68 4.52 1.19
C SER A 95 14.39 5.84 0.86
N VAL A 96 14.95 6.51 1.87
CA VAL A 96 15.76 7.73 1.70
C VAL A 96 17.03 7.41 0.89
N ARG A 97 17.69 6.29 1.18
CA ARG A 97 18.86 5.84 0.41
C ARG A 97 18.51 5.58 -1.05
N LEU A 98 17.39 4.93 -1.34
CA LEU A 98 16.91 4.69 -2.70
C LEU A 98 16.67 6.01 -3.45
N ALA A 99 16.03 7.00 -2.82
CA ALA A 99 15.81 8.31 -3.43
C ALA A 99 17.13 9.03 -3.75
N ARG A 100 18.10 8.98 -2.84
CA ARG A 100 19.44 9.53 -3.07
C ARG A 100 20.16 8.85 -4.24
N LEU A 101 20.17 7.52 -4.27
CA LEU A 101 20.76 6.75 -5.37
C LEU A 101 20.04 7.02 -6.70
N ALA A 102 18.71 7.19 -6.68
CA ALA A 102 17.94 7.53 -7.87
C ALA A 102 18.37 8.90 -8.42
N LYS A 103 18.54 9.89 -7.55
CA LYS A 103 19.09 11.20 -7.90
C LYS A 103 20.49 11.09 -8.49
N GLU A 104 21.39 10.37 -7.83
CA GLU A 104 22.77 10.15 -8.28
C GLU A 104 22.83 9.44 -9.65
N ALA A 105 21.91 8.50 -9.90
CA ALA A 105 21.77 7.80 -11.18
C ALA A 105 21.11 8.64 -12.30
N GLY A 106 20.75 9.91 -12.02
CA GLY A 106 20.14 10.82 -12.99
C GLY A 106 18.64 10.61 -13.23
N ILE A 107 17.95 9.88 -12.34
CA ILE A 107 16.49 9.70 -12.41
C ILE A 107 15.80 11.00 -12.00
N GLN A 108 14.94 11.54 -12.87
CA GLN A 108 14.31 12.84 -12.63
C GLN A 108 13.05 12.78 -11.78
N ARG A 109 12.29 11.68 -11.84
CA ARG A 109 10.98 11.54 -11.17
C ARG A 109 11.02 10.45 -10.11
N PHE A 110 10.65 10.79 -8.88
CA PHE A 110 10.58 9.84 -7.77
C PHE A 110 9.21 9.94 -7.09
N LEU A 111 8.36 8.93 -7.30
CA LEU A 111 7.02 8.87 -6.73
C LEU A 111 7.06 7.99 -5.48
N TYR A 112 6.79 8.57 -4.32
CA TYR A 112 6.80 7.86 -3.05
C TYR A 112 5.39 7.50 -2.58
N ALA A 113 5.14 6.23 -2.27
CA ALA A 113 3.93 5.80 -1.58
C ALA A 113 3.97 6.17 -0.11
N SER A 114 3.38 7.31 0.21
CA SER A 114 3.16 7.76 1.57
C SER A 114 1.79 7.33 2.10
N SER A 115 1.36 7.87 3.25
CA SER A 115 0.15 7.45 3.96
C SER A 115 -0.52 8.59 4.71
N CYS A 116 -1.85 8.66 4.67
CA CYS A 116 -2.62 9.55 5.54
C CYS A 116 -2.53 9.18 7.04
N SER A 117 -2.02 7.99 7.38
CA SER A 117 -1.83 7.59 8.77
C SER A 117 -0.87 8.51 9.55
N MET A 118 -0.09 9.34 8.86
CA MET A 118 0.80 10.33 9.48
C MET A 118 0.04 11.48 10.15
N TYR A 119 -1.22 11.71 9.81
CA TYR A 119 -2.07 12.71 10.47
C TYR A 119 -2.47 12.27 11.90
N GLY A 120 -2.40 10.98 12.21
CA GLY A 120 -2.66 10.45 13.55
C GLY A 120 -4.11 10.62 14.01
N ALA A 121 -4.28 11.29 15.15
CA ALA A 121 -5.58 11.65 15.71
C ALA A 121 -5.87 13.13 15.40
N ALA A 122 -6.62 13.37 14.32
CA ALA A 122 -6.89 14.73 13.84
C ALA A 122 -8.33 15.21 14.08
N GLY A 123 -9.11 14.46 14.86
CA GLY A 123 -10.48 14.83 15.22
C GLY A 123 -11.47 14.67 14.06
N ASP A 124 -12.55 15.47 14.12
CA ASP A 124 -13.66 15.42 13.16
C ASP A 124 -13.50 16.37 11.96
N ASP A 125 -12.49 17.23 11.96
CA ASP A 125 -12.23 18.13 10.83
C ASP A 125 -11.51 17.41 9.68
N LEU A 126 -11.67 17.94 8.47
CA LEU A 126 -10.93 17.46 7.30
C LEU A 126 -9.49 17.96 7.35
N VAL A 127 -8.51 17.06 7.30
CA VAL A 127 -7.10 17.42 7.19
C VAL A 127 -6.66 17.50 5.72
N ALA A 128 -6.08 18.64 5.35
CA ALA A 128 -5.43 18.87 4.07
C ALA A 128 -3.91 18.60 4.15
N GLU A 129 -3.19 18.65 3.02
CA GLU A 129 -1.78 18.28 2.96
C GLU A 129 -0.82 19.20 3.74
N ASP A 130 -1.26 20.41 4.08
CA ASP A 130 -0.54 21.38 4.92
C ASP A 130 -0.81 21.23 6.42
N ALA A 131 -1.69 20.30 6.81
CA ALA A 131 -1.97 20.02 8.21
C ALA A 131 -0.72 19.48 8.94
N PRO A 132 -0.54 19.82 10.23
CA PRO A 132 0.52 19.23 11.05
C PRO A 132 0.45 17.70 11.07
N LEU A 133 1.61 17.04 10.98
CA LEU A 133 1.70 15.59 11.11
C LEU A 133 1.80 15.20 12.59
N CYS A 134 1.04 14.17 12.99
CA CYS A 134 1.03 13.62 14.35
C CYS A 134 1.14 12.08 14.30
N PRO A 135 2.24 11.51 13.77
CA PRO A 135 2.34 10.08 13.55
C PRO A 135 2.38 9.30 14.88
N LEU A 136 1.48 8.32 15.04
CA LEU A 136 1.32 7.57 16.29
C LEU A 136 1.99 6.18 16.30
N THR A 137 2.36 5.64 15.13
CA THR A 137 2.90 4.28 15.00
C THR A 137 4.30 4.29 14.37
N PRO A 138 5.13 3.25 14.58
CA PRO A 138 6.42 3.13 13.88
C PRO A 138 6.28 3.27 12.36
N TYR A 139 5.21 2.72 11.79
CA TYR A 139 4.88 2.86 10.37
C TYR A 139 4.62 4.32 10.00
N ALA A 140 3.73 5.02 10.71
CA ALA A 140 3.41 6.42 10.43
C ALA A 140 4.65 7.32 10.60
N ILE A 141 5.46 7.09 11.64
CA ILE A 141 6.71 7.82 11.88
C ILE A 141 7.69 7.61 10.72
N SER A 142 7.83 6.37 10.23
CA SER A 142 8.71 6.07 9.09
C SER A 142 8.28 6.80 7.82
N LYS A 143 6.97 6.91 7.54
CA LYS A 143 6.45 7.64 6.39
C LYS A 143 6.73 9.13 6.48
N ALA A 144 6.48 9.74 7.65
CA ALA A 144 6.68 11.18 7.85
C ALA A 144 8.15 11.57 7.67
N ARG A 145 9.06 10.87 8.35
CA ARG A 145 10.51 11.12 8.24
C ARG A 145 11.04 10.88 6.83
N THR A 146 10.47 9.90 6.10
CA THR A 146 10.86 9.65 4.71
C THR A 146 10.44 10.79 3.80
N GLU A 147 9.23 11.35 3.97
CA GLU A 147 8.81 12.53 3.20
C GLU A 147 9.74 13.71 3.46
N GLU A 148 10.02 14.02 4.72
CA GLU A 148 10.90 15.13 5.12
C GLU A 148 12.29 15.01 4.46
N ASP A 149 12.92 13.84 4.57
CA ASP A 149 14.28 13.64 4.07
C ASP A 149 14.36 13.57 2.54
N ILE A 150 13.37 12.96 1.89
CA ILE A 150 13.31 12.94 0.42
C ILE A 150 13.00 14.34 -0.13
N ALA A 151 12.18 15.14 0.56
CA ALA A 151 11.85 16.50 0.14
C ALA A 151 13.10 17.39 0.09
N MET A 152 14.05 17.20 1.01
CA MET A 152 15.34 17.90 1.00
C MET A 152 16.23 17.55 -0.20
N LEU A 153 15.97 16.42 -0.88
CA LEU A 153 16.70 16.04 -2.10
C LEU A 153 16.17 16.75 -3.36
N ALA A 154 15.01 17.41 -3.28
CA ALA A 154 14.38 18.04 -4.43
C ALA A 154 15.22 19.22 -4.96
N ASP A 155 15.47 19.21 -6.27
CA ASP A 155 16.09 20.33 -6.98
C ASP A 155 15.71 20.32 -8.47
N ALA A 156 16.41 21.10 -9.29
CA ALA A 156 16.18 21.16 -10.73
C ALA A 156 16.32 19.80 -11.44
N SER A 157 17.17 18.91 -10.92
CA SER A 157 17.47 17.58 -11.49
C SER A 157 16.61 16.46 -10.91
N PHE A 158 16.08 16.63 -9.69
CA PHE A 158 15.33 15.59 -8.97
C PHE A 158 13.99 16.10 -8.46
N SER A 159 12.91 15.46 -8.90
CA SER A 159 11.53 15.84 -8.58
C SER A 159 10.82 14.71 -7.84
N PRO A 160 10.88 14.71 -6.49
CA PRO A 160 10.04 13.83 -5.71
C PRO A 160 8.58 14.31 -5.69
N VAL A 161 7.65 13.37 -5.52
CA VAL A 161 6.24 13.63 -5.23
C VAL A 161 5.73 12.57 -4.26
N PHE A 162 4.90 12.99 -3.30
CA PHE A 162 4.45 12.16 -2.19
C PHE A 162 2.96 11.88 -2.31
N LEU A 163 2.60 10.61 -2.43
CA LEU A 163 1.23 10.16 -2.58
C LEU A 163 0.77 9.59 -1.23
N ARG A 164 0.11 10.43 -0.42
CA ARG A 164 -0.41 10.09 0.91
C ARG A 164 -1.70 9.31 0.75
N ASN A 165 -1.58 7.98 0.67
CA ASN A 165 -2.75 7.14 0.45
C ASN A 165 -3.66 7.10 1.69
N ALA A 166 -4.97 7.23 1.46
CA ALA A 166 -5.97 6.79 2.41
C ALA A 166 -5.89 5.25 2.60
N THR A 167 -6.74 4.70 3.49
CA THR A 167 -6.72 3.26 3.77
C THR A 167 -7.15 2.47 2.53
N ALA A 168 -6.23 1.71 1.96
CA ALA A 168 -6.51 0.96 0.73
C ALA A 168 -7.59 -0.13 0.93
N TYR A 169 -8.38 -0.40 -0.11
CA TYR A 169 -9.26 -1.57 -0.22
C TYR A 169 -9.29 -2.09 -1.66
N GLY A 170 -10.02 -3.18 -1.92
CA GLY A 170 -10.22 -3.75 -3.26
C GLY A 170 -9.60 -5.13 -3.45
N ILE A 171 -9.92 -5.75 -4.58
CA ILE A 171 -9.33 -7.03 -4.97
C ILE A 171 -7.92 -6.81 -5.53
N SER A 172 -7.03 -7.77 -5.31
CA SER A 172 -5.65 -7.74 -5.82
C SER A 172 -5.14 -9.18 -5.97
N PRO A 173 -4.30 -9.47 -6.98
CA PRO A 173 -3.58 -10.75 -7.06
C PRO A 173 -2.75 -11.05 -5.80
N ARG A 174 -2.43 -10.01 -5.02
CA ARG A 174 -1.69 -10.09 -3.75
C ARG A 174 -2.55 -9.65 -2.59
N LEU A 175 -3.78 -10.17 -2.54
CA LEU A 175 -4.86 -9.75 -1.64
C LEU A 175 -4.41 -9.58 -0.19
N ARG A 176 -4.90 -8.49 0.40
CA ARG A 176 -4.79 -8.18 1.82
C ARG A 176 -6.17 -8.14 2.44
N VAL A 177 -6.41 -9.04 3.39
CA VAL A 177 -7.63 -9.06 4.21
C VAL A 177 -7.41 -8.42 5.57
N ASP A 178 -6.24 -7.83 5.80
CA ASP A 178 -5.86 -7.06 6.97
C ASP A 178 -6.05 -5.54 6.78
N LEU A 179 -6.91 -5.15 5.84
CA LEU A 179 -7.34 -3.78 5.54
C LEU A 179 -8.83 -3.65 5.86
N VAL A 180 -9.27 -2.53 6.46
CA VAL A 180 -10.59 -2.45 7.13
C VAL A 180 -11.77 -2.96 6.28
N LEU A 181 -11.99 -2.45 5.07
CA LEU A 181 -13.13 -2.88 4.24
C LEU A 181 -12.97 -4.33 3.76
N ASN A 182 -11.76 -4.72 3.33
CA ASN A 182 -11.47 -6.09 2.92
C ASN A 182 -11.63 -7.09 4.07
N ASN A 183 -11.26 -6.69 5.29
CA ASN A 183 -11.35 -7.49 6.50
C ASN A 183 -12.80 -7.75 6.87
N LEU A 184 -13.62 -6.68 6.94
CA LEU A 184 -15.05 -6.79 7.25
C LEU A 184 -15.75 -7.65 6.20
N THR A 185 -15.44 -7.45 4.91
CA THR A 185 -16.02 -8.24 3.81
C THR A 185 -15.60 -9.71 3.87
N CYS A 186 -14.33 -10.00 4.16
CA CYS A 186 -13.85 -11.37 4.27
C CYS A 186 -14.42 -12.10 5.50
N TRP A 187 -14.57 -11.38 6.62
CA TRP A 187 -15.24 -11.92 7.81
C TRP A 187 -16.71 -12.25 7.51
N ALA A 188 -17.43 -11.35 6.83
CA ALA A 188 -18.80 -11.55 6.41
C ALA A 188 -18.95 -12.74 5.46
N HIS A 189 -18.08 -12.85 4.46
CA HIS A 189 -18.05 -13.97 3.52
C HIS A 189 -17.80 -15.32 4.20
N THR A 190 -16.86 -15.38 5.15
CA THR A 190 -16.43 -16.65 5.76
C THR A 190 -17.26 -17.10 6.95
N THR A 191 -17.98 -16.18 7.62
CA THR A 191 -18.71 -16.48 8.87
C THR A 191 -20.17 -16.07 8.87
N GLY A 192 -20.62 -15.29 7.86
CA GLY A 192 -21.95 -14.69 7.84
C GLY A 192 -22.12 -13.53 8.83
N ARG A 193 -21.04 -12.96 9.38
CA ARG A 193 -21.09 -11.89 10.39
C ARG A 193 -20.10 -10.77 10.07
N VAL A 194 -20.33 -9.57 10.57
CA VAL A 194 -19.30 -8.52 10.62
C VAL A 194 -19.00 -8.26 12.09
N ARG A 195 -17.74 -8.41 12.49
CA ARG A 195 -17.32 -8.17 13.88
C ARG A 195 -16.61 -6.83 14.00
N ILE A 196 -17.24 -5.86 14.64
CA ILE A 196 -16.62 -4.60 15.03
C ILE A 196 -15.98 -4.80 16.41
N LEU A 197 -14.67 -4.65 16.50
CA LEU A 197 -13.93 -4.90 17.75
C LEU A 197 -14.13 -3.80 18.80
N SER A 198 -14.29 -2.55 18.35
CA SER A 198 -14.55 -1.38 19.19
C SER A 198 -16.03 -0.95 19.15
N ASP A 199 -16.31 0.34 19.35
CA ASP A 199 -17.62 0.98 19.19
C ASP A 199 -17.94 1.41 17.75
N GLY A 200 -16.98 1.26 16.83
CA GLY A 200 -17.11 1.60 15.41
C GLY A 200 -17.17 3.11 15.10
N THR A 201 -16.90 3.98 16.08
CA THR A 201 -16.93 5.44 15.91
C THR A 201 -15.70 6.06 15.22
N PRO A 202 -14.48 5.46 15.21
CA PRO A 202 -13.33 6.08 14.56
C PRO A 202 -13.53 6.30 13.06
N TRP A 203 -13.07 7.45 12.57
CA TRP A 203 -13.07 7.80 11.15
C TRP A 203 -11.91 7.14 10.40
N ARG A 204 -12.20 6.67 9.20
CA ARG A 204 -11.29 6.01 8.28
C ARG A 204 -11.56 6.52 6.86
N PRO A 205 -10.66 7.34 6.29
CA PRO A 205 -10.65 7.55 4.85
C PRO A 205 -10.23 6.25 4.17
N ILE A 206 -10.92 5.92 3.08
CA ILE A 206 -10.61 4.73 2.29
C ILE A 206 -10.42 5.09 0.82
N VAL A 207 -9.67 4.28 0.09
CA VAL A 207 -9.44 4.46 -1.36
C VAL A 207 -9.21 3.11 -2.02
N HIS A 208 -9.79 2.93 -3.21
CA HIS A 208 -9.63 1.69 -3.96
C HIS A 208 -8.21 1.53 -4.50
N VAL A 209 -7.69 0.30 -4.53
CA VAL A 209 -6.32 0.00 -5.00
C VAL A 209 -6.10 0.37 -6.47
N GLU A 210 -7.13 0.27 -7.32
CA GLU A 210 -7.04 0.74 -8.72
C GLU A 210 -6.97 2.27 -8.79
N ASP A 211 -7.71 2.98 -7.94
CA ASP A 211 -7.68 4.45 -7.89
C ASP A 211 -6.33 4.95 -7.35
N ILE A 212 -5.72 4.26 -6.39
CA ILE A 212 -4.32 4.50 -6.00
C ILE A 212 -3.42 4.36 -7.25
N ALA A 213 -3.52 3.25 -7.97
CA ALA A 213 -2.70 3.02 -9.15
C ALA A 213 -2.88 4.12 -10.22
N HIS A 214 -4.11 4.55 -10.47
CA HIS A 214 -4.41 5.65 -11.38
C HIS A 214 -3.87 6.99 -10.90
N ALA A 215 -3.89 7.28 -9.60
CA ALA A 215 -3.27 8.49 -9.06
C ALA A 215 -1.74 8.50 -9.28
N PHE A 216 -1.07 7.37 -9.08
CA PHE A 216 0.37 7.24 -9.39
C PHE A 216 0.68 7.43 -10.87
N VAL A 217 -0.09 6.81 -11.76
CA VAL A 217 0.08 6.97 -13.21
C VAL A 217 -0.14 8.43 -13.60
N THR A 218 -1.18 9.06 -13.07
CA THR A 218 -1.48 10.48 -13.35
C THR A 218 -0.35 11.38 -12.89
N ALA A 219 0.17 11.19 -11.68
CA ALA A 219 1.32 11.95 -11.17
C ALA A 219 2.59 11.68 -12.01
N LEU A 220 2.80 10.44 -12.45
CA LEU A 220 3.96 10.08 -13.29
C LEU A 220 3.93 10.80 -14.64
N GLU A 221 2.75 10.97 -15.23
CA GLU A 221 2.54 11.60 -16.55
C GLU A 221 2.37 13.12 -16.46
N ALA A 222 2.06 13.67 -15.27
CA ALA A 222 1.81 15.09 -15.07
C ALA A 222 3.03 15.98 -15.36
N PRO A 223 2.83 17.27 -15.70
CA PRO A 223 3.94 18.22 -15.80
C PRO A 223 4.73 18.33 -14.49
N ARG A 224 6.05 18.52 -14.58
CA ARG A 224 6.94 18.51 -13.41
C ARG A 224 6.55 19.60 -12.43
N GLU A 225 6.29 20.80 -12.93
CA GLU A 225 5.88 21.99 -12.18
C GLU A 225 4.63 21.78 -11.33
N THR A 226 3.75 20.86 -11.73
CA THR A 226 2.53 20.52 -10.98
C THR A 226 2.80 19.62 -9.78
N ILE A 227 3.78 18.71 -9.89
CA ILE A 227 4.03 17.66 -8.89
C ILE A 227 5.31 17.88 -8.08
N HIS A 228 6.17 18.80 -8.50
CA HIS A 228 7.51 18.96 -7.96
C HIS A 228 7.48 19.26 -6.46
N ASN A 229 8.03 18.33 -5.67
CA ASN A 229 8.10 18.40 -4.23
C ASN A 229 6.73 18.62 -3.56
N GLN A 230 5.66 18.10 -4.18
CA GLN A 230 4.30 18.19 -3.66
C GLN A 230 3.89 16.90 -2.94
N ALA A 231 3.11 17.05 -1.89
CA ALA A 231 2.29 15.98 -1.33
C ALA A 231 0.85 16.08 -1.84
N PHE A 232 0.22 14.93 -2.07
CA PHE A 232 -1.18 14.79 -2.42
C PHE A 232 -1.83 13.72 -1.54
N ASN A 233 -2.95 14.05 -0.91
CA ASN A 233 -3.84 13.07 -0.30
C ASN A 233 -4.54 12.28 -1.40
N ILE A 234 -4.39 10.95 -1.37
CA ILE A 234 -4.97 10.06 -2.37
C ILE A 234 -6.21 9.39 -1.81
N GLY A 235 -7.35 9.79 -2.36
CA GLY A 235 -8.68 9.32 -2.02
C GLY A 235 -9.71 10.07 -2.83
N VAL A 236 -10.97 9.94 -2.43
CA VAL A 236 -12.11 10.54 -3.15
C VAL A 236 -12.95 11.34 -2.16
N GLU A 237 -13.38 12.54 -2.56
CA GLU A 237 -14.33 13.32 -1.78
C GLU A 237 -15.56 12.46 -1.42
N GLY A 238 -15.90 12.41 -0.12
CA GLY A 238 -17.00 11.60 0.39
C GLY A 238 -16.61 10.20 0.87
N GLU A 239 -15.43 9.68 0.52
CA GLU A 239 -14.94 8.36 0.98
C GLU A 239 -14.23 8.45 2.36
N ASN A 240 -14.84 9.21 3.28
CA ASN A 240 -14.48 9.26 4.69
C ASN A 240 -15.60 8.63 5.49
N TYR A 241 -15.36 7.48 6.12
CA TYR A 241 -16.39 6.71 6.81
C TYR A 241 -16.01 6.44 8.25
N GLN A 242 -17.00 6.30 9.13
CA GLN A 242 -16.76 5.61 10.38
C GLN A 242 -16.72 4.10 10.14
N VAL A 243 -16.04 3.35 10.99
CA VAL A 243 -15.94 1.88 10.85
C VAL A 243 -17.33 1.23 10.85
N ARG A 244 -18.28 1.76 11.62
CA ARG A 244 -19.68 1.31 11.60
C ARG A 244 -20.37 1.48 10.24
N ASP A 245 -20.08 2.56 9.52
CA ASP A 245 -20.70 2.81 8.20
C ASP A 245 -20.18 1.80 7.18
N LEU A 246 -18.88 1.46 7.25
CA LEU A 246 -18.29 0.41 6.42
C LEU A 246 -18.87 -0.97 6.74
N ALA A 247 -19.13 -1.26 8.02
CA ALA A 247 -19.77 -2.50 8.43
C ALA A 247 -21.20 -2.64 7.87
N GLU A 248 -21.97 -1.55 7.85
CA GLU A 248 -23.29 -1.52 7.24
C GLU A 248 -23.24 -1.71 5.71
N ILE A 249 -22.29 -1.07 5.03
CA ILE A 249 -22.05 -1.31 3.59
C ILE A 249 -21.77 -2.80 3.32
N VAL A 250 -20.96 -3.44 4.16
CA VAL A 250 -20.68 -4.89 4.03
C VAL A 250 -21.91 -5.73 4.34
N ARG A 251 -22.70 -5.37 5.35
CA ARG A 251 -23.96 -6.07 5.68
C ARG A 251 -24.95 -6.04 4.51
N GLU A 252 -25.06 -4.91 3.82
CA GLU A 252 -25.90 -4.76 2.63
C GLU A 252 -25.37 -5.53 1.43
N THR A 253 -24.04 -5.73 1.37
CA THR A 253 -23.36 -6.45 0.28
C THR A 253 -23.47 -7.97 0.42
N VAL A 254 -23.33 -8.50 1.64
CA VAL A 254 -23.24 -9.95 1.91
C VAL A 254 -24.59 -10.50 2.39
N PRO A 255 -25.24 -11.40 1.64
CA PRO A 255 -26.56 -11.92 2.00
C PRO A 255 -26.59 -12.61 3.37
N GLY A 256 -27.58 -12.26 4.19
CA GLY A 256 -27.79 -12.87 5.51
C GLY A 256 -26.76 -12.45 6.58
N CYS A 257 -25.91 -11.46 6.28
CA CYS A 257 -24.90 -10.98 7.22
C CYS A 257 -25.51 -10.22 8.40
N VAL A 258 -24.93 -10.41 9.59
CA VAL A 258 -25.30 -9.69 10.82
C VAL A 258 -24.10 -8.92 11.36
N VAL A 259 -24.29 -7.66 11.76
CA VAL A 259 -23.25 -6.83 12.40
C VAL A 259 -23.28 -7.07 13.91
N GLU A 260 -22.13 -7.42 14.48
CA GLU A 260 -21.92 -7.67 15.90
C GLU A 260 -20.86 -6.71 16.46
N TYR A 261 -21.19 -6.03 17.55
CA TYR A 261 -20.25 -5.22 18.32
C TYR A 261 -19.65 -6.10 19.43
N ALA A 262 -18.37 -6.40 19.31
CA ALA A 262 -17.69 -7.26 20.28
C ALA A 262 -17.37 -6.55 21.60
N GLY A 263 -17.31 -5.20 21.63
CA GLY A 263 -17.15 -4.40 22.84
C GLY A 263 -15.89 -4.66 23.67
N GLN A 264 -14.91 -5.38 23.10
CA GLN A 264 -13.74 -5.92 23.81
C GLN A 264 -12.40 -5.47 23.21
N GLY A 265 -12.41 -4.61 22.19
CA GLY A 265 -11.20 -4.05 21.58
C GLY A 265 -10.70 -2.81 22.33
N GLU A 266 -9.38 -2.62 22.34
CA GLU A 266 -8.78 -1.34 22.74
C GLU A 266 -9.26 -0.23 21.79
N PRO A 267 -9.44 1.02 22.29
CA PRO A 267 -9.81 2.15 21.44
C PRO A 267 -8.76 2.36 20.35
N ASP A 268 -9.18 2.33 19.09
CA ASP A 268 -8.31 2.76 18.00
C ASP A 268 -8.21 4.29 18.03
N LEU A 269 -7.12 4.79 18.61
CA LEU A 269 -6.88 6.22 18.82
C LEU A 269 -6.72 6.98 17.50
N ARG A 270 -6.46 6.29 16.39
CA ARG A 270 -6.40 6.94 15.08
C ARG A 270 -7.83 7.23 14.65
N SER A 271 -8.19 8.48 14.53
CA SER A 271 -9.48 8.92 13.97
C SER A 271 -9.22 10.22 13.25
N TYR A 272 -9.45 10.23 11.94
CA TYR A 272 -9.16 11.38 11.09
C TYR A 272 -10.01 11.30 9.82
N ARG A 273 -10.31 12.47 9.25
CA ARG A 273 -10.97 12.62 7.95
C ARG A 273 -10.06 13.46 7.07
N VAL A 274 -10.01 13.17 5.77
CA VAL A 274 -9.02 13.75 4.87
C VAL A 274 -9.71 14.55 3.77
N ASP A 275 -9.19 15.74 3.50
CA ASP A 275 -9.49 16.53 2.31
C ASP A 275 -8.65 16.01 1.12
N PHE A 276 -9.33 15.61 0.04
CA PHE A 276 -8.70 15.11 -1.20
C PHE A 276 -8.72 16.15 -2.33
N SER A 277 -9.21 17.36 -2.08
CA SER A 277 -9.54 18.33 -3.10
C SER A 277 -8.32 18.86 -3.86
N LYS A 278 -7.14 18.87 -3.24
CA LYS A 278 -5.88 19.26 -3.90
C LYS A 278 -5.53 18.32 -5.05
N LEU A 279 -5.69 17.01 -4.87
CA LEU A 279 -5.41 16.02 -5.92
C LEU A 279 -6.25 16.32 -7.17
N ARG A 280 -7.57 16.51 -7.00
CA ARG A 280 -8.49 16.80 -8.11
C ARG A 280 -8.20 18.14 -8.79
N ARG A 281 -7.86 19.19 -8.02
CA ARG A 281 -7.52 20.51 -8.56
C ARG A 281 -6.22 20.49 -9.36
N SER A 282 -5.18 19.85 -8.83
CA SER A 282 -3.84 19.86 -9.43
C SER A 282 -3.67 18.81 -10.53
N LEU A 283 -4.34 17.67 -10.42
CA LEU A 283 -4.25 16.55 -11.34
C LEU A 283 -5.64 16.19 -11.91
N PRO A 284 -6.25 17.04 -12.75
CA PRO A 284 -7.62 16.84 -13.25
C PRO A 284 -7.80 15.62 -14.18
N ALA A 285 -6.70 15.03 -14.64
CA ALA A 285 -6.71 13.76 -15.38
C ALA A 285 -6.97 12.54 -14.47
N PHE A 286 -6.84 12.69 -13.14
CA PHE A 286 -7.23 11.66 -12.19
C PHE A 286 -8.75 11.57 -12.12
N GLN A 287 -9.29 10.42 -12.52
CA GLN A 287 -10.72 10.14 -12.53
C GLN A 287 -10.97 8.87 -11.70
N PRO A 288 -11.26 9.01 -10.40
CA PRO A 288 -11.55 7.86 -9.56
C PRO A 288 -12.82 7.15 -10.03
N ARG A 289 -12.84 5.82 -9.92
CA ARG A 289 -13.93 4.98 -10.46
C ARG A 289 -14.72 4.26 -9.38
N TRP A 290 -14.19 4.24 -8.17
CA TRP A 290 -14.67 3.39 -7.10
C TRP A 290 -15.23 4.21 -5.94
N ASP A 291 -16.24 3.61 -5.32
CA ASP A 291 -16.79 4.00 -4.04
C ASP A 291 -16.82 2.76 -3.12
N ALA A 292 -17.00 2.98 -1.82
CA ALA A 292 -16.96 1.92 -0.82
C ALA A 292 -17.95 0.77 -1.11
N ARG A 293 -19.12 1.08 -1.68
CA ARG A 293 -20.18 0.11 -1.95
C ARG A 293 -19.80 -0.79 -3.12
N ARG A 294 -19.37 -0.20 -4.24
CA ARG A 294 -18.83 -0.93 -5.40
C ARG A 294 -17.61 -1.75 -5.00
N GLY A 295 -16.74 -1.18 -4.18
CA GLY A 295 -15.58 -1.85 -3.61
C GLY A 295 -15.92 -3.09 -2.79
N ALA A 296 -16.89 -2.97 -1.88
CA ALA A 296 -17.36 -4.11 -1.09
C ALA A 296 -17.91 -5.23 -1.97
N HIS A 297 -18.72 -4.88 -2.98
CA HIS A 297 -19.23 -5.86 -3.95
C HIS A 297 -18.11 -6.53 -4.77
N GLU A 298 -17.11 -5.78 -5.22
CA GLU A 298 -15.96 -6.32 -5.94
C GLU A 298 -15.17 -7.31 -5.07
N VAL A 299 -14.85 -6.90 -3.84
CA VAL A 299 -14.12 -7.75 -2.89
C VAL A 299 -14.93 -9.02 -2.61
N TYR A 300 -16.23 -8.91 -2.30
CA TYR A 300 -17.08 -10.06 -2.04
C TYR A 300 -17.12 -11.03 -3.23
N SER A 301 -17.37 -10.51 -4.44
CA SER A 301 -17.39 -11.31 -5.66
C SER A 301 -16.05 -11.98 -5.93
N GLY A 302 -14.94 -11.26 -5.72
CA GLY A 302 -13.58 -11.79 -5.89
C GLY A 302 -13.24 -12.88 -4.88
N LEU A 303 -13.65 -12.74 -3.63
CA LEU A 303 -13.50 -13.77 -2.60
C LEU A 303 -14.28 -15.05 -2.96
N GLN A 304 -15.50 -14.91 -3.48
CA GLN A 304 -16.31 -16.03 -3.93
C GLN A 304 -15.68 -16.75 -5.12
N LEU A 305 -15.30 -16.01 -6.16
CA LEU A 305 -14.67 -16.56 -7.36
C LEU A 305 -13.37 -17.29 -7.05
N ALA A 306 -12.57 -16.77 -6.12
CA ALA A 306 -11.33 -17.39 -5.69
C ALA A 306 -11.51 -18.53 -4.66
N GLY A 307 -12.75 -18.79 -4.22
CA GLY A 307 -13.04 -19.84 -3.24
C GLY A 307 -12.38 -19.61 -1.88
N VAL A 308 -12.24 -18.35 -1.45
CA VAL A 308 -11.54 -18.02 -0.19
C VAL A 308 -12.30 -18.62 1.00
N THR A 309 -11.58 -19.35 1.84
CA THR A 309 -12.11 -20.06 3.01
C THR A 309 -11.83 -19.32 4.32
N ALA A 310 -12.47 -19.74 5.41
CA ALA A 310 -12.13 -19.27 6.75
C ALA A 310 -10.68 -19.61 7.14
N GLU A 311 -10.14 -20.73 6.66
CA GLU A 311 -8.74 -21.11 6.88
C GLU A 311 -7.79 -20.12 6.21
N ASP A 312 -8.07 -19.70 4.98
CA ASP A 312 -7.28 -18.66 4.29
C ASP A 312 -7.28 -17.34 5.06
N PHE A 313 -8.44 -16.96 5.61
CA PHE A 313 -8.62 -15.72 6.37
C PHE A 313 -7.90 -15.74 7.73
N HIS A 314 -7.93 -16.87 8.45
CA HIS A 314 -7.23 -17.04 9.71
C HIS A 314 -5.75 -17.40 9.56
N GLY A 315 -5.37 -17.89 8.38
CA GLY A 315 -4.03 -18.30 8.03
C GLY A 315 -3.08 -17.15 7.67
N PRO A 316 -1.87 -17.50 7.21
CA PRO A 316 -0.86 -16.53 6.81
C PRO A 316 -1.06 -15.96 5.40
N ARG A 317 -1.86 -16.63 4.56
CA ARG A 317 -1.96 -16.35 3.11
C ARG A 317 -2.31 -14.90 2.78
N PHE A 318 -3.27 -14.28 3.48
CA PHE A 318 -3.69 -12.91 3.17
C PHE A 318 -3.42 -11.89 4.28
N VAL A 319 -2.75 -12.30 5.36
CA VAL A 319 -2.47 -11.47 6.54
C VAL A 319 -0.96 -11.33 6.73
N ARG A 320 -0.44 -10.13 6.47
CA ARG A 320 1.01 -9.89 6.33
C ARG A 320 1.82 -10.24 7.59
N VAL A 321 1.31 -9.86 8.76
CA VAL A 321 1.93 -10.17 10.06
C VAL A 321 2.01 -11.67 10.33
N ARG A 322 1.01 -12.44 9.89
CA ARG A 322 1.01 -13.89 10.06
C ARG A 322 1.99 -14.56 9.10
N GLN A 323 2.08 -14.08 7.85
CA GLN A 323 3.07 -14.57 6.89
C GLN A 323 4.51 -14.34 7.38
N LEU A 324 4.85 -13.13 7.84
CA LEU A 324 6.22 -12.88 8.33
C LEU A 324 6.55 -13.74 9.55
N ARG A 325 5.62 -13.88 10.50
CA ARG A 325 5.79 -14.80 11.64
C ARG A 325 5.93 -16.26 11.21
N HIS A 326 5.24 -16.69 10.16
CA HIS A 326 5.40 -18.02 9.59
C HIS A 326 6.82 -18.18 9.03
N LEU A 327 7.25 -17.27 8.15
CA LEU A 327 8.58 -17.33 7.52
C LEU A 327 9.74 -17.29 8.53
N LEU A 328 9.64 -16.46 9.57
CA LEU A 328 10.62 -16.40 10.66
C LEU A 328 10.67 -17.70 11.46
N ARG A 329 9.51 -18.21 11.92
CA ARG A 329 9.44 -19.46 12.70
C ARG A 329 9.87 -20.68 11.92
N SER A 330 9.61 -20.70 10.61
CA SER A 330 10.07 -21.75 9.70
C SER A 330 11.55 -21.62 9.31
N GLY A 331 12.25 -20.59 9.78
CA GLY A 331 13.67 -20.39 9.54
C GLY A 331 14.02 -19.95 8.12
N PHE A 332 13.05 -19.51 7.31
CA PHE A 332 13.29 -19.00 5.97
C PHE A 332 13.92 -17.60 5.98
N LEU A 333 13.58 -16.80 7.00
CA LEU A 333 14.13 -15.45 7.21
C LEU A 333 15.08 -15.41 8.39
N ASP A 334 16.06 -14.49 8.33
CA ASP A 334 16.85 -14.06 9.49
C ASP A 334 16.15 -12.96 10.29
N ASP A 335 16.80 -12.55 11.38
CA ASP A 335 16.27 -11.56 12.31
C ASP A 335 16.23 -10.14 11.73
N SER A 336 16.71 -9.95 10.49
CA SER A 336 16.63 -8.71 9.72
C SER A 336 15.62 -8.78 8.56
N LEU A 337 14.75 -9.81 8.56
CA LEU A 337 13.79 -10.12 7.50
C LEU A 337 14.44 -10.37 6.13
N ARG A 338 15.66 -10.90 6.10
CA ARG A 338 16.32 -11.33 4.85
C ARG A 338 16.22 -12.84 4.69
N TRP A 339 16.12 -13.30 3.45
CA TRP A 339 16.11 -14.72 3.13
C TRP A 339 17.44 -15.39 3.46
N LYS A 340 17.42 -16.46 4.26
CA LYS A 340 18.64 -17.19 4.69
C LYS A 340 19.25 -18.06 3.59
N ASP A 341 18.40 -18.70 2.79
CA ASP A 341 18.86 -19.57 1.72
C ASP A 341 18.73 -18.84 0.38
N GLN A 342 19.87 -18.45 -0.18
CA GLN A 342 19.88 -17.90 -1.54
C GLN A 342 19.75 -18.99 -2.62
N GLY A 343 19.76 -20.28 -2.23
CA GLY A 343 19.72 -21.43 -3.14
C GLY A 343 18.35 -21.69 -3.78
N ARG A 344 17.24 -21.29 -3.13
CA ARG A 344 15.89 -21.33 -3.77
C ARG A 344 15.79 -20.45 -5.02
N TRP A 345 16.75 -19.55 -5.25
CA TRP A 345 16.64 -18.49 -6.28
C TRP A 345 17.31 -18.81 -7.62
N ARG A 346 18.25 -19.77 -7.69
CA ARG A 346 19.04 -19.99 -8.92
C ARG A 346 18.32 -20.80 -9.99
N ASP A 347 17.31 -21.59 -9.63
CA ASP A 347 16.65 -22.49 -10.58
C ASP A 347 15.55 -21.81 -11.43
N GLN A 348 15.23 -20.53 -11.16
CA GLN A 348 14.24 -19.77 -11.92
C GLN A 348 14.83 -18.73 -12.90
N GLU A 349 16.11 -18.36 -12.77
CA GLU A 349 16.77 -17.42 -13.70
C GLU A 349 17.17 -18.06 -15.04
N CYS A 350 17.15 -19.39 -15.16
CA CYS A 350 17.48 -20.11 -16.40
C CYS A 350 16.27 -20.40 -17.31
N ALA A 351 15.07 -19.95 -16.94
CA ALA A 351 13.84 -20.22 -17.69
C ALA A 351 13.02 -18.95 -17.96
N SER A 352 13.61 -17.95 -18.62
CA SER A 352 12.87 -16.89 -19.30
C SER A 352 13.62 -16.32 -20.48
#